data_AF-A0A955ID89-F1
#
_entry.id   AF-A0A955ID89-F1
#
_cell.length_a   1.000
_cell.length_b   1.000
_cell.length_c   1.000
_cell.angle_alpha   90.00
_cell.angle_beta   90.00
_cell.angle_gamma   90.00
#
_symmetry.space_group_name_H-M   'P 1'
#
loop_
_entity.id
_entity.type
_entity.pdbx_description
1 polymer ?
#
loop_
_entity_poly.entity_id
_entity_poly.type
_entity_poly.pdbx_seq_one_letter_code
_entity_poly.pdbx_strand_id
1 'polypeptide(L)'
;MANFYQPQNGDTELTAVQAGSRIPVYKMQQGMKETDPALYKFPENDPQYFKPKRHRHWLKYLFNCRCLGMGCAIVLVLAVLFFAWVLASRPPAIVNPAKDWLNVDLIADSSEPLNIEEVNTDLSTQVAGFVVGENTLHISEEQLRALLDSKIQSDAVTDIYAHIEEGKIKIFWDIDVEPEHPLWVVVELTPSGDGTSASVTKIGTERIAVPSFLNSIAEGMVLSLLNVTGSSTGNGLIGLLLPFPDNVQVTGMEVVRGELNIKLKVSTGLESLFQ
;
A
#
# COMPACT_ATOMS: atom_id res chain seq x y z
N MET A 1 -36.49 23.42 36.13
CA MET A 1 -36.15 22.26 36.96
C MET A 1 -35.12 21.44 36.19
N ALA A 2 -33.87 21.52 36.62
CA ALA A 2 -32.73 20.89 35.96
C ALA A 2 -32.48 19.54 36.63
N ASN A 3 -32.42 18.46 35.84
CA ASN A 3 -31.93 17.17 36.29
C ASN A 3 -30.56 16.92 35.66
N PHE A 4 -29.57 16.89 36.54
CA PHE A 4 -28.20 16.48 36.29
C PHE A 4 -28.15 14.97 36.06
N TYR A 5 -27.54 14.53 34.96
CA TYR A 5 -27.08 13.17 34.79
C TYR A 5 -25.58 13.13 35.16
N GLN A 6 -25.25 12.35 36.19
CA GLN A 6 -23.88 11.94 36.50
C GLN A 6 -23.57 10.63 35.76
N PRO A 7 -22.38 10.47 35.16
CA PRO A 7 -21.91 9.17 34.72
C PRO A 7 -21.34 8.37 35.91
N GLN A 8 -21.82 7.14 36.08
CA GLN A 8 -21.22 6.15 36.97
C GLN A 8 -20.04 5.48 36.26
N ASN A 9 -18.88 5.51 36.92
CA ASN A 9 -17.72 4.69 36.60
C ASN A 9 -18.08 3.22 36.88
N GLY A 10 -18.20 2.42 35.82
CA GLY A 10 -18.26 0.97 35.90
C GLY A 10 -16.93 0.40 35.41
N ASP A 11 -16.15 -0.12 36.36
CA ASP A 11 -14.94 -0.89 36.10
C ASP A 11 -15.32 -2.20 35.39
N THR A 12 -15.05 -2.28 34.08
CA THR A 12 -15.18 -3.54 33.35
C THR A 12 -13.89 -4.34 33.49
N GLU A 13 -13.96 -5.38 34.32
CA GLU A 13 -12.97 -6.45 34.42
C GLU A 13 -12.76 -7.11 33.05
N LEU A 14 -11.57 -6.90 32.46
CA LEU A 14 -11.10 -7.68 31.32
C LEU A 14 -10.59 -9.03 31.80
N THR A 15 -11.44 -10.05 31.69
CA THR A 15 -11.06 -11.46 31.86
C THR A 15 -10.22 -11.89 30.65
N ALA A 16 -8.90 -11.70 30.73
CA ALA A 16 -7.97 -12.25 29.75
C ALA A 16 -7.75 -13.75 30.01
N VAL A 17 -8.43 -14.61 29.25
CA VAL A 17 -8.05 -16.02 29.10
C VAL A 17 -6.84 -16.06 28.17
N GLN A 18 -5.65 -15.91 28.75
CA GLN A 18 -4.39 -15.98 28.01
C GLN A 18 -3.85 -17.41 28.05
N ALA A 19 -4.05 -18.12 26.94
CA ALA A 19 -3.45 -19.41 26.69
C ALA A 19 -1.91 -19.27 26.60
N GLY A 20 -1.23 -20.03 27.46
CA GLY A 20 0.15 -20.49 27.39
C GLY A 20 1.07 -19.89 26.33
N SER A 21 1.71 -18.77 26.66
CA SER A 21 3.05 -18.47 26.15
C SER A 21 3.94 -18.12 27.34
N ARG A 22 4.95 -18.96 27.60
CA ARG A 22 5.97 -18.71 28.61
C ARG A 22 6.89 -17.61 28.10
N ILE A 23 6.53 -16.35 28.34
CA ILE A 23 7.44 -15.22 28.18
C ILE A 23 8.30 -15.18 29.45
N PRO A 24 9.64 -15.33 29.37
CA PRO A 24 10.49 -15.17 30.53
C PRO A 24 10.47 -13.70 30.98
N VAL A 25 9.85 -13.46 32.13
CA VAL A 25 9.91 -12.18 32.84
C VAL A 25 11.32 -12.02 33.40
N TYR A 26 12.13 -11.18 32.75
CA TYR A 26 13.38 -10.73 33.32
C TYR A 26 13.07 -9.76 34.47
N LYS A 27 13.29 -10.21 35.71
CA LYS A 27 13.38 -9.32 36.87
C LYS A 27 14.53 -8.34 36.65
N MET A 28 14.23 -7.10 36.30
CA MET A 28 15.17 -6.00 36.48
C MET A 28 15.33 -5.78 37.99
N GLN A 29 16.39 -6.34 38.57
CA GLN A 29 16.86 -5.92 39.88
C GLN A 29 17.35 -4.47 39.77
N GLN A 30 16.54 -3.54 40.25
CA GLN A 30 16.99 -2.21 40.64
C GLN A 30 17.90 -2.35 41.86
N GLY A 31 19.19 -2.56 41.58
CA GLY A 31 20.27 -2.43 42.54
C GLY A 31 21.21 -1.31 42.09
N MET A 32 20.69 -0.07 41.99
CA MET A 32 21.56 1.10 41.91
C MET A 32 22.22 1.28 43.28
N LYS A 33 23.41 0.70 43.44
CA LYS A 33 24.37 1.21 44.41
C LYS A 33 25.02 2.44 43.79
N GLU A 34 24.90 3.57 44.47
CA GLU A 34 25.74 4.74 44.27
C GLU A 34 27.21 4.29 44.22
N THR A 35 27.79 4.31 43.02
CA THR A 35 29.23 4.25 42.85
C THR A 35 29.73 5.67 42.68
N ASP A 36 30.63 6.05 43.58
CA ASP A 36 31.41 7.29 43.59
C ASP A 36 31.80 7.76 42.17
N PRO A 37 31.49 9.00 41.75
CA PRO A 37 31.84 9.52 40.43
C PRO A 37 33.33 9.86 40.26
N ALA A 38 34.19 9.43 41.17
CA ALA A 38 35.56 9.92 41.29
C ALA A 38 36.64 8.87 41.02
N LEU A 39 36.47 7.93 40.06
CA LEU A 39 37.64 7.15 39.61
C LEU A 39 37.53 6.44 38.24
N TYR A 40 36.79 6.99 37.27
CA TYR A 40 36.88 6.54 35.88
C TYR A 40 37.77 7.48 35.06
N LYS A 41 39.08 7.28 35.13
CA LYS A 41 39.99 7.77 34.09
C LYS A 41 39.75 6.92 32.85
N PHE A 42 39.02 7.47 31.89
CA PHE A 42 39.02 6.94 30.52
C PHE A 42 40.47 6.89 30.04
N PRO A 43 41.00 5.73 29.60
CA PRO A 43 42.29 5.68 28.94
C PRO A 43 42.19 6.54 27.67
N GLU A 44 42.89 7.66 27.72
CA GLU A 44 43.04 8.63 26.67
C GLU A 44 43.68 7.93 25.48
N ASN A 45 42.91 7.81 24.40
CA ASN A 45 43.34 7.73 23.01
C ASN A 45 44.72 7.08 22.78
N ASP A 46 44.76 5.75 22.77
CA ASP A 46 45.80 5.04 22.02
C ASP A 46 45.17 4.56 20.69
N PRO A 47 45.35 5.29 19.56
CA PRO A 47 44.79 4.92 18.26
C PRO A 47 45.52 3.73 17.60
N GLN A 48 46.23 2.92 18.40
CA GLN A 48 46.91 1.73 17.93
C GLN A 48 46.17 0.50 18.44
N TYR A 49 45.97 -0.46 17.54
CA TYR A 49 45.39 -1.79 17.80
C TYR A 49 43.87 -1.90 17.74
N PHE A 50 43.33 -1.72 16.53
CA PHE A 50 42.65 -2.82 15.83
C PHE A 50 42.74 -2.56 14.32
N LYS A 51 43.93 -2.79 13.73
CA LYS A 51 43.99 -3.08 12.28
C LYS A 51 43.59 -4.54 12.15
N PRO A 52 42.35 -4.89 11.71
CA PRO A 52 42.07 -6.28 11.36
C PRO A 52 43.08 -6.67 10.28
N LYS A 53 43.96 -7.63 10.58
CA LYS A 53 44.80 -8.27 9.58
C LYS A 53 43.85 -8.88 8.56
N ARG A 54 43.57 -8.16 7.48
CA ARG A 54 42.75 -8.60 6.35
C ARG A 54 43.35 -9.91 5.86
N HIS A 55 42.73 -11.03 6.24
CA HIS A 55 43.04 -12.39 5.79
C HIS A 55 42.65 -12.54 4.30
N ARG A 56 43.24 -11.72 3.41
CA ARG A 56 43.10 -11.81 1.94
C ARG A 56 43.79 -13.05 1.37
N HIS A 57 44.45 -13.87 2.19
CA HIS A 57 45.11 -15.09 1.75
C HIS A 57 44.11 -16.21 1.40
N TRP A 58 42.91 -16.26 2.00
CA TRP A 58 41.92 -17.28 1.65
C TRP A 58 41.39 -17.09 0.21
N LEU A 59 41.15 -15.85 -0.23
CA LEU A 59 40.69 -15.61 -1.61
C LEU A 59 41.69 -16.14 -2.64
N LYS A 60 43.00 -16.04 -2.38
CA LYS A 60 44.03 -16.54 -3.32
C LYS A 60 44.01 -18.07 -3.49
N TYR A 61 43.56 -18.82 -2.47
CA TYR A 61 43.42 -20.28 -2.57
C TYR A 61 42.20 -20.68 -3.41
N LEU A 62 41.14 -19.89 -3.44
CA LEU A 62 39.97 -20.14 -4.31
C LEU A 62 40.30 -19.94 -5.79
N PHE A 63 41.23 -19.04 -6.13
CA PHE A 63 41.59 -18.74 -7.54
C PHE A 63 42.70 -19.64 -8.12
N ASN A 64 43.43 -20.42 -7.31
CA ASN A 64 44.52 -21.28 -7.80
C ASN A 64 44.07 -22.66 -8.29
N CYS A 65 42.79 -23.02 -8.11
CA CYS A 65 42.22 -24.24 -8.66
C CYS A 65 41.58 -23.92 -10.03
N ARG A 66 42.39 -23.87 -11.10
CA ARG A 66 41.96 -23.49 -12.46
C ARG A 66 40.77 -24.29 -12.99
N CYS A 67 40.63 -25.55 -12.58
CA CYS A 67 39.49 -26.39 -12.94
C CYS A 67 38.20 -26.02 -12.18
N LEU A 68 38.31 -25.57 -10.92
CA LEU A 68 37.17 -25.14 -10.12
C LEU A 68 36.62 -23.79 -10.60
N GLY A 69 37.51 -22.87 -11.00
CA GLY A 69 37.13 -21.58 -11.57
C GLY A 69 36.42 -21.70 -12.91
N MET A 70 36.90 -22.58 -13.79
CA MET A 70 36.26 -22.85 -15.09
C MET A 70 34.90 -23.55 -14.92
N GLY A 71 34.80 -24.52 -13.99
CA GLY A 71 33.52 -25.16 -13.67
C GLY A 71 32.49 -24.18 -13.12
N CYS A 72 32.88 -23.31 -12.18
CA CYS A 72 31.99 -22.29 -11.63
C CYS A 72 31.54 -21.27 -12.69
N ALA A 73 32.44 -20.84 -13.58
CA ALA A 73 32.10 -19.95 -14.68
C ALA A 73 31.09 -20.58 -15.65
N ILE A 74 31.26 -21.85 -16.02
CA ILE A 74 30.30 -22.57 -16.88
C ILE A 74 28.94 -22.68 -16.20
N VAL A 75 28.89 -23.02 -14.91
CA VAL A 75 27.62 -23.08 -14.16
C VAL A 75 26.93 -21.73 -14.10
N LEU A 76 27.67 -20.63 -13.87
CA LEU A 76 27.11 -19.28 -13.88
C LEU A 76 26.56 -18.90 -15.26
N VAL A 77 27.27 -19.20 -16.34
CA VAL A 77 26.79 -18.95 -17.71
C VAL A 77 25.54 -19.77 -18.00
N LEU A 78 25.52 -21.06 -17.65
CA LEU A 78 24.35 -21.91 -17.81
C LEU A 78 23.16 -21.41 -16.97
N ALA A 79 23.40 -20.93 -15.75
CA ALA A 79 22.35 -20.33 -14.92
C ALA A 79 21.78 -19.06 -15.55
N VAL A 80 22.62 -18.20 -16.13
CA VAL A 80 22.17 -16.99 -16.85
C VAL A 80 21.38 -17.36 -18.10
N LEU A 81 21.85 -18.32 -18.90
CA LEU A 81 21.15 -18.80 -20.09
C LEU A 81 19.81 -19.46 -19.73
N PHE A 82 19.77 -20.25 -18.66
CA PHE A 82 18.54 -20.83 -18.14
C PHE A 82 17.56 -19.75 -17.70
N PHE A 83 18.02 -18.74 -16.95
CA PHE A 83 17.16 -17.63 -16.54
C PHE A 83 16.64 -16.83 -17.74
N ALA A 84 17.49 -16.55 -18.73
CA ALA A 84 17.07 -15.91 -19.98
C ALA A 84 16.04 -16.75 -20.74
N TRP A 85 16.23 -18.08 -20.80
CA TRP A 85 15.27 -19.00 -21.40
C TRP A 85 13.93 -19.01 -20.64
N VAL A 86 13.93 -19.06 -19.31
CA VAL A 86 12.70 -18.99 -18.50
C VAL A 86 11.97 -17.66 -18.73
N LEU A 87 12.68 -16.53 -18.77
CA LEU A 87 12.08 -15.22 -19.05
C LEU A 87 11.48 -15.13 -20.47
N ALA A 88 12.14 -15.72 -21.47
CA ALA A 88 11.70 -15.64 -22.86
C ALA A 88 10.58 -16.64 -23.19
N SER A 89 10.71 -17.88 -22.73
CA SER A 89 9.77 -18.98 -23.04
C SER A 89 8.58 -19.04 -22.09
N ARG A 90 8.66 -18.40 -20.92
CA ARG A 90 7.61 -18.36 -19.89
C ARG A 90 6.95 -19.73 -19.66
N PRO A 91 7.72 -20.78 -19.32
CA PRO A 91 7.18 -22.13 -19.25
C PRO A 91 6.08 -22.22 -18.16
N PRO A 92 4.86 -22.69 -18.47
CA PRO A 92 3.73 -22.68 -17.53
C PRO A 92 4.02 -23.39 -16.21
N ALA A 93 4.81 -24.47 -16.25
CA ALA A 93 5.20 -25.24 -15.07
C ALA A 93 6.03 -24.48 -14.02
N ILE A 94 6.67 -23.37 -14.42
CA ILE A 94 7.45 -22.51 -13.49
C ILE A 94 6.69 -21.20 -13.23
N VAL A 95 6.10 -20.63 -14.28
CA VAL A 95 5.46 -19.32 -14.21
C VAL A 95 4.14 -19.37 -13.42
N ASN A 96 3.27 -20.37 -13.65
CA ASN A 96 1.97 -20.42 -12.98
C ASN A 96 2.10 -20.58 -11.46
N PRO A 97 2.92 -21.50 -10.93
CA PRO A 97 3.15 -21.57 -9.48
C PRO A 97 3.76 -20.29 -8.90
N ALA A 98 4.59 -19.58 -9.67
CA ALA A 98 5.14 -18.31 -9.25
C ALA A 98 4.07 -17.21 -9.20
N LYS A 99 3.17 -17.15 -10.18
CA LYS A 99 2.01 -16.24 -10.18
C LYS A 99 1.08 -16.53 -9.01
N ASP A 100 0.71 -17.79 -8.79
CA ASP A 100 -0.15 -18.21 -7.68
C ASP A 100 0.48 -17.82 -6.32
N TRP A 101 1.79 -17.96 -6.19
CA TRP A 101 2.52 -17.54 -4.99
C TRP A 101 2.64 -16.02 -4.84
N LEU A 102 2.62 -15.25 -5.94
CA LEU A 102 2.61 -13.79 -5.90
C LEU A 102 1.23 -13.23 -5.53
N ASN A 103 0.17 -13.92 -5.97
CA ASN A 103 -1.24 -13.52 -5.81
C ASN A 103 -1.86 -13.96 -4.47
N VAL A 104 -1.14 -14.66 -3.60
CA VAL A 104 -1.66 -15.33 -2.38
C VAL A 104 -2.87 -14.62 -1.75
N ASP A 105 -3.94 -15.39 -1.54
CA ASP A 105 -5.20 -15.00 -0.91
C ASP A 105 -6.02 -13.91 -1.63
N LEU A 106 -5.71 -13.59 -2.90
CA LEU A 106 -6.66 -12.86 -3.75
C LEU A 106 -7.88 -13.74 -4.04
N ILE A 107 -8.98 -13.40 -3.38
CA ILE A 107 -10.32 -13.79 -3.82
C ILE A 107 -10.80 -12.63 -4.68
N ALA A 108 -10.53 -12.69 -5.99
CA ALA A 108 -11.16 -11.76 -6.91
C ALA A 108 -12.67 -12.01 -6.83
N ASP A 109 -13.42 -11.06 -6.29
CA ASP A 109 -14.86 -11.19 -6.20
C ASP A 109 -15.45 -11.11 -7.61
N SER A 110 -16.07 -12.20 -8.06
CA SER A 110 -16.65 -12.32 -9.40
C SER A 110 -18.04 -11.67 -9.49
N SER A 111 -18.34 -10.72 -8.60
CA SER A 111 -19.58 -9.94 -8.65
C SER A 111 -19.71 -9.28 -10.01
N GLU A 112 -20.91 -9.37 -10.58
CA GLU A 112 -21.21 -8.72 -11.86
C GLU A 112 -20.96 -7.21 -11.71
N PRO A 113 -20.27 -6.56 -12.67
CA PRO A 113 -19.99 -5.14 -12.58
C PRO A 113 -21.30 -4.35 -12.54
N LEU A 114 -21.41 -3.42 -11.58
CA LEU A 114 -22.53 -2.49 -11.54
C LEU A 114 -22.56 -1.63 -12.81
N ASN A 115 -23.76 -1.30 -13.27
CA ASN A 115 -23.91 -0.37 -14.39
C ASN A 115 -23.44 1.04 -13.94
N ILE A 116 -22.43 1.57 -14.64
CA ILE A 116 -21.87 2.89 -14.36
C ILE A 116 -22.90 4.03 -14.43
N GLU A 117 -23.93 3.90 -15.26
CA GLU A 117 -25.00 4.91 -15.36
C GLU A 117 -25.83 4.95 -14.09
N GLU A 118 -26.09 3.79 -13.48
CA GLU A 118 -26.80 3.67 -12.21
C GLU A 118 -25.95 4.23 -11.06
N VAL A 119 -24.65 3.89 -11.02
CA VAL A 119 -23.72 4.42 -10.02
C VAL A 119 -23.60 5.95 -10.10
N ASN A 120 -23.45 6.50 -11.30
CA ASN A 120 -23.39 7.96 -11.48
C ASN A 120 -24.71 8.63 -11.09
N THR A 121 -25.85 7.99 -11.38
CA THR A 121 -27.17 8.51 -11.00
C THR A 121 -27.37 8.49 -9.49
N ASP A 122 -26.96 7.43 -8.81
CA ASP A 122 -27.02 7.33 -7.34
C ASP A 122 -26.13 8.38 -6.68
N LEU A 123 -24.85 8.45 -7.07
CA LEU A 123 -23.90 9.42 -6.52
C LEU A 123 -24.33 10.87 -6.77
N SER A 124 -24.82 11.19 -7.96
CA SER A 124 -25.34 12.53 -8.26
C SER A 124 -26.60 12.86 -7.46
N THR A 125 -27.46 11.88 -7.19
CA THR A 125 -28.65 12.06 -6.34
C THR A 125 -28.25 12.33 -4.89
N GLN A 126 -27.27 11.59 -4.36
CA GLN A 126 -26.71 11.84 -3.03
C GLN A 126 -26.13 13.25 -2.92
N VAL A 127 -25.31 13.65 -3.91
CA VAL A 127 -24.68 14.98 -3.94
C VAL A 127 -25.72 16.10 -4.09
N ALA A 128 -26.74 15.92 -4.93
CA ALA A 128 -27.81 16.92 -5.12
C ALA A 128 -28.67 17.11 -3.85
N GLY A 129 -28.75 16.08 -3.00
CA GLY A 129 -29.43 16.15 -1.69
C GLY A 129 -28.65 16.90 -0.61
N PHE A 130 -27.38 17.25 -0.85
CA PHE A 130 -26.55 17.92 0.14
C PHE A 130 -26.93 19.39 0.34
N VAL A 131 -26.98 19.79 1.61
CA VAL A 131 -27.19 21.18 2.02
C VAL A 131 -25.83 21.89 2.03
N VAL A 132 -25.83 23.22 1.81
CA VAL A 132 -24.63 24.06 1.94
C VAL A 132 -23.94 23.80 3.28
N GLY A 133 -22.65 23.48 3.25
CA GLY A 133 -21.88 23.04 4.43
C GLY A 133 -21.10 21.75 4.20
N GLU A 134 -20.68 21.11 5.29
CA GLU A 134 -19.95 19.84 5.27
C GLU A 134 -20.92 18.66 5.23
N ASN A 135 -20.72 17.78 4.24
CA ASN A 135 -21.49 16.57 4.03
C ASN A 135 -20.52 15.39 3.82
N THR A 136 -21.00 14.16 4.01
CA THR A 136 -20.20 12.96 3.76
C THR A 136 -20.86 12.15 2.64
N LEU A 137 -20.11 11.86 1.59
CA LEU A 137 -20.47 10.94 0.54
C LEU A 137 -19.91 9.56 0.89
N HIS A 138 -20.77 8.55 0.84
CA HIS A 138 -20.40 7.17 1.10
C HIS A 138 -20.24 6.44 -0.23
N ILE A 139 -19.09 5.82 -0.45
CA ILE A 139 -18.81 5.05 -1.65
C ILE A 139 -18.50 3.61 -1.25
N SER A 140 -19.31 2.68 -1.75
CA SER A 140 -19.10 1.24 -1.56
C SER A 140 -17.98 0.72 -2.46
N GLU A 141 -17.46 -0.47 -2.13
CA GLU A 141 -16.46 -1.17 -2.94
C GLU A 141 -16.92 -1.39 -4.38
N GLU A 142 -18.19 -1.79 -4.56
CA GLU A 142 -18.79 -2.02 -5.88
C GLU A 142 -18.90 -0.72 -6.70
N GLN A 143 -19.30 0.38 -6.06
CA GLN A 143 -19.36 1.70 -6.70
C GLN A 143 -17.96 2.17 -7.11
N LEU A 144 -16.96 1.99 -6.23
CA LEU A 144 -15.57 2.33 -6.53
C LEU A 144 -15.03 1.50 -7.70
N ARG A 145 -15.33 0.21 -7.74
CA ARG A 145 -14.96 -0.69 -8.85
C ARG A 145 -15.55 -0.20 -10.17
N ALA A 146 -16.85 0.08 -10.21
CA ALA A 146 -17.52 0.58 -11.42
C ALA A 146 -16.93 1.92 -11.89
N LEU A 147 -16.62 2.83 -10.97
CA LEU A 147 -15.96 4.10 -11.29
C LEU A 147 -14.56 3.88 -11.89
N LEU A 148 -13.76 2.99 -11.30
CA LEU A 148 -12.42 2.66 -11.80
C LEU A 148 -12.48 2.04 -13.19
N ASP A 149 -13.37 1.07 -13.41
CA ASP A 149 -13.59 0.41 -14.70
C ASP A 149 -13.97 1.42 -15.79
N SER A 150 -14.83 2.38 -15.45
CA SER A 150 -15.23 3.44 -16.39
C SER A 150 -14.10 4.38 -16.80
N LYS A 151 -13.08 4.54 -15.95
CA LYS A 151 -11.96 5.47 -16.16
C LYS A 151 -10.75 4.80 -16.79
N ILE A 152 -10.50 3.55 -16.43
CA ILE A 152 -9.38 2.75 -16.96
C ILE A 152 -9.92 1.96 -18.17
N GLN A 153 -10.36 2.69 -19.20
CA GLN A 153 -10.73 2.07 -20.48
C GLN A 153 -9.45 1.81 -21.28
N SER A 154 -8.74 0.74 -20.92
CA SER A 154 -7.54 0.31 -21.63
C SER A 154 -7.75 -1.08 -22.20
N ASP A 155 -7.51 -1.24 -23.51
CA ASP A 155 -7.51 -2.54 -24.18
C ASP A 155 -6.49 -3.55 -23.58
N ALA A 156 -5.56 -3.05 -22.76
CA ALA A 156 -4.53 -3.85 -22.09
C ALA A 156 -4.91 -4.29 -20.67
N VAL A 157 -6.03 -3.81 -20.12
CA VAL A 157 -6.49 -4.16 -18.77
C VAL A 157 -7.77 -4.95 -18.92
N THR A 158 -7.70 -6.23 -18.56
CA THR A 158 -8.81 -7.18 -18.70
C THR A 158 -9.79 -7.09 -17.54
N ASP A 159 -9.27 -6.97 -16.32
CA ASP A 159 -10.09 -6.94 -15.11
C ASP A 159 -9.49 -5.99 -14.06
N ILE A 160 -10.39 -5.21 -13.44
CA ILE A 160 -10.07 -4.32 -12.33
C ILE A 160 -10.95 -4.70 -11.14
N TYR A 161 -10.29 -4.83 -10.00
CA TYR A 161 -10.93 -5.07 -8.72
C TYR A 161 -10.45 -4.02 -7.71
N ALA A 162 -11.33 -3.59 -6.82
CA ALA A 162 -11.00 -2.69 -5.74
C ALA A 162 -11.43 -3.36 -4.45
N HIS A 163 -10.61 -3.23 -3.40
CA HIS A 163 -10.93 -3.71 -2.07
C HIS A 163 -10.70 -2.61 -1.05
N ILE A 164 -11.70 -2.37 -0.19
CA ILE A 164 -11.65 -1.31 0.80
C ILE A 164 -11.34 -1.91 2.18
N GLU A 165 -10.12 -1.70 2.68
CA GLU A 165 -9.68 -2.13 4.02
C GLU A 165 -9.61 -0.92 4.97
N GLU A 166 -9.73 -1.12 6.29
CA GLU A 166 -9.65 -0.01 7.25
C GLU A 166 -8.35 0.80 7.07
N GLY A 167 -8.50 2.09 6.72
CA GLY A 167 -7.39 3.01 6.48
C GLY A 167 -6.69 2.90 5.11
N LYS A 168 -7.10 2.01 4.20
CA LYS A 168 -6.48 1.91 2.86
C LYS A 168 -7.40 1.32 1.79
N ILE A 169 -7.13 1.67 0.55
CA ILE A 169 -7.82 1.14 -0.63
C ILE A 169 -6.80 0.33 -1.41
N LYS A 170 -7.12 -0.92 -1.72
CA LYS A 170 -6.32 -1.75 -2.63
C LYS A 170 -6.99 -1.78 -3.98
N ILE A 171 -6.25 -1.47 -5.04
CA ILE A 171 -6.70 -1.59 -6.42
C ILE A 171 -5.88 -2.71 -7.05
N PHE A 172 -6.56 -3.72 -7.55
CA PHE A 172 -6.00 -4.87 -8.23
C PHE A 172 -6.26 -4.74 -9.72
N TRP A 173 -5.24 -4.90 -10.53
CA TRP A 173 -5.36 -4.97 -11.97
C TRP A 173 -4.72 -6.25 -12.48
N ASP A 174 -5.33 -6.90 -13.47
CA ASP A 174 -4.70 -8.00 -14.19
C ASP A 174 -3.83 -7.44 -15.32
N ILE A 175 -2.56 -7.87 -15.39
CA ILE A 175 -1.62 -7.55 -16.49
C ILE A 175 -1.32 -8.76 -17.36
N ASP A 176 -1.90 -9.91 -17.04
CA ASP A 176 -1.67 -11.09 -17.83
C ASP A 176 -2.67 -11.21 -18.98
N VAL A 177 -2.24 -11.93 -20.01
CA VAL A 177 -3.07 -12.26 -21.17
C VAL A 177 -3.78 -13.60 -20.96
N GLU A 178 -3.30 -14.41 -20.00
CA GLU A 178 -3.83 -15.73 -19.67
C GLU A 178 -4.85 -15.66 -18.52
N PRO A 179 -6.16 -15.80 -18.78
CA PRO A 179 -7.20 -15.63 -17.76
C PRO A 179 -7.23 -16.73 -16.69
N GLU A 180 -6.63 -17.89 -16.95
CA GLU A 180 -6.62 -19.02 -16.00
C GLU A 180 -5.67 -18.80 -14.82
N HIS A 181 -4.59 -18.04 -15.03
CA HIS A 181 -3.61 -17.68 -14.00
C HIS A 181 -3.23 -16.20 -14.18
N PRO A 182 -4.12 -15.28 -13.75
CA PRO A 182 -3.88 -13.85 -13.86
C PRO A 182 -2.68 -13.45 -13.00
N LEU A 183 -2.03 -12.34 -13.34
CA LEU A 183 -1.00 -11.74 -12.50
C LEU A 183 -1.51 -10.41 -12.01
N TRP A 184 -1.89 -10.37 -10.74
CA TRP A 184 -2.46 -9.18 -10.14
C TRP A 184 -1.36 -8.24 -9.69
N VAL A 185 -1.44 -7.00 -10.16
CA VAL A 185 -0.72 -5.91 -9.52
C VAL A 185 -1.67 -5.18 -8.61
N VAL A 186 -1.17 -4.92 -7.42
CA VAL A 186 -1.82 -4.25 -6.31
C VAL A 186 -1.23 -2.86 -6.17
N VAL A 187 -2.09 -1.86 -6.18
CA VAL A 187 -1.80 -0.50 -5.72
C VAL A 187 -2.52 -0.27 -4.42
N GLU A 188 -1.77 -0.01 -3.36
CA GLU A 188 -2.34 0.39 -2.07
C GLU A 188 -2.32 1.91 -1.98
N LEU A 189 -3.49 2.49 -1.72
CA LEU A 189 -3.71 3.91 -1.50
C LEU A 189 -4.08 4.13 -0.04
N THR A 190 -3.46 5.09 0.61
CA THR A 190 -3.80 5.51 1.98
C THR A 190 -4.19 6.98 1.97
N PRO A 191 -5.35 7.36 2.53
CA PRO A 191 -5.70 8.77 2.71
C PRO A 191 -4.57 9.50 3.44
N SER A 192 -4.19 10.67 2.94
CA SER A 192 -3.18 11.50 3.57
C SER A 192 -3.67 12.01 4.93
N GLY A 193 -2.74 12.43 5.81
CA GLY A 193 -3.10 12.89 7.16
C GLY A 193 -3.97 14.15 7.19
N ASP A 194 -4.03 14.91 6.09
CA ASP A 194 -4.95 16.04 5.87
C ASP A 194 -6.29 15.61 5.27
N GLY A 195 -6.44 14.34 4.87
CA GLY A 195 -7.66 13.75 4.32
C GLY A 195 -8.04 14.22 2.91
N THR A 196 -7.33 15.16 2.30
CA THR A 196 -7.74 15.73 1.01
C THR A 196 -7.21 14.94 -0.19
N SER A 197 -6.19 14.11 0.03
CA SER A 197 -5.54 13.33 -1.01
C SER A 197 -5.38 11.87 -0.59
N ALA A 198 -5.03 11.02 -1.55
CA ALA A 198 -4.61 9.66 -1.30
C ALA A 198 -3.16 9.53 -1.79
N SER A 199 -2.30 8.93 -0.97
CA SER A 199 -0.93 8.64 -1.35
C SER A 199 -0.77 7.16 -1.67
N VAL A 200 0.05 6.85 -2.67
CA VAL A 200 0.37 5.47 -3.03
C VAL A 200 1.39 4.94 -2.02
N THR A 201 1.00 3.95 -1.22
CA THR A 201 1.85 3.37 -0.17
C THR A 201 2.56 2.10 -0.63
N LYS A 202 1.97 1.38 -1.60
CA LYS A 202 2.56 0.18 -2.19
C LYS A 202 2.14 0.06 -3.65
N ILE A 203 3.08 -0.41 -4.48
CA ILE A 203 2.80 -0.93 -5.81
C ILE A 203 3.53 -2.27 -5.91
N GLY A 204 2.87 -3.31 -6.39
CA GLY A 204 3.51 -4.60 -6.64
C GLY A 204 2.52 -5.73 -6.68
N THR A 205 2.89 -6.90 -6.20
CA THR A 205 1.94 -8.01 -6.01
C THR A 205 1.46 -8.01 -4.57
N GLU A 206 0.52 -8.88 -4.21
CA GLU A 206 0.07 -8.96 -2.82
C GLU A 206 1.25 -9.30 -1.90
N ARG A 207 2.09 -10.25 -2.33
CA ARG A 207 3.23 -10.75 -1.54
C ARG A 207 4.50 -9.91 -1.64
N ILE A 208 4.76 -9.28 -2.78
CA ILE A 208 6.00 -8.54 -3.03
C ILE A 208 5.69 -7.11 -3.46
N ALA A 209 6.10 -6.15 -2.64
CA ALA A 209 6.16 -4.75 -3.04
C ALA A 209 7.35 -4.52 -3.98
N VAL A 210 7.13 -3.71 -5.00
CA VAL A 210 8.20 -3.25 -5.87
C VAL A 210 9.12 -2.33 -5.03
N PRO A 211 10.45 -2.38 -5.22
CA PRO A 211 11.36 -1.44 -4.58
C PRO A 211 10.91 0.02 -4.75
N SER A 212 11.02 0.81 -3.69
CA SER A 212 10.48 2.18 -3.63
C SER A 212 10.98 3.12 -4.73
N PHE A 213 12.15 2.85 -5.33
CA PHE A 213 12.66 3.65 -6.44
C PHE A 213 11.86 3.49 -7.75
N LEU A 214 11.09 2.40 -7.89
CA LEU A 214 10.18 2.18 -9.02
C LEU A 214 8.77 2.72 -8.76
N ASN A 215 8.47 3.12 -7.52
CA ASN A 215 7.17 3.69 -7.18
C ASN A 215 6.88 4.93 -8.04
N SER A 216 7.87 5.78 -8.31
CA SER A 216 7.70 6.95 -9.18
C SER A 216 7.39 6.62 -10.63
N ILE A 217 7.93 5.50 -11.16
CA ILE A 217 7.64 5.02 -12.51
C ILE A 217 6.22 4.47 -12.57
N ALA A 218 5.85 3.68 -11.57
CA ALA A 218 4.54 3.06 -11.52
C ALA A 218 3.43 4.05 -11.15
N GLU A 219 3.70 5.07 -10.33
CA GLU A 219 2.82 6.24 -10.14
C GLU A 219 2.56 6.94 -11.48
N GLY A 220 3.61 7.16 -12.28
CA GLY A 220 3.48 7.70 -13.63
C GLY A 220 2.63 6.82 -14.55
N MET A 221 2.76 5.50 -14.46
CA MET A 221 1.92 4.55 -15.22
C MET A 221 0.47 4.57 -14.74
N VAL A 222 0.21 4.56 -13.44
CA VAL A 222 -1.15 4.65 -12.86
C VAL A 222 -1.82 5.95 -13.28
N LEU A 223 -1.12 7.09 -13.18
CA LEU A 223 -1.63 8.39 -13.63
C LEU A 223 -1.85 8.44 -15.16
N SER A 224 -0.99 7.78 -15.94
CA SER A 224 -1.17 7.66 -17.38
C SER A 224 -2.35 6.77 -17.77
N LEU A 225 -2.58 5.66 -17.04
CA LEU A 225 -3.69 4.74 -17.24
C LEU A 225 -5.02 5.37 -16.86
N LEU A 226 -5.02 6.22 -15.83
CA LEU A 226 -6.16 7.05 -15.46
C LEU A 226 -6.38 8.26 -16.41
N ASN A 227 -5.65 8.31 -17.53
CA ASN A 227 -5.67 9.38 -18.54
C ASN A 227 -5.63 10.79 -17.92
N VAL A 228 -4.79 10.98 -16.91
CA VAL A 228 -4.69 12.23 -16.15
C VAL A 228 -3.84 13.23 -16.92
N THR A 229 -4.33 13.66 -18.08
CA THR A 229 -3.78 14.81 -18.81
C THR A 229 -4.67 16.03 -18.56
N GLY A 230 -4.47 16.70 -17.42
CA GLY A 230 -4.92 18.10 -17.26
C GLY A 230 -5.83 18.47 -16.09
N SER A 231 -5.58 17.99 -14.87
CA SER A 231 -6.20 18.58 -13.66
C SER A 231 -5.12 18.94 -12.64
N SER A 232 -4.53 20.12 -12.84
CA SER A 232 -3.62 20.74 -11.89
C SER A 232 -4.39 21.60 -10.88
N THR A 233 -5.29 21.01 -10.09
CA THR A 233 -5.92 21.76 -8.99
C THR A 233 -6.41 20.84 -7.88
N GLY A 234 -5.56 20.64 -6.85
CA GLY A 234 -5.98 20.45 -5.45
C GLY A 234 -6.73 19.18 -5.01
N ASN A 235 -7.38 18.41 -5.88
CA ASN A 235 -8.44 17.46 -5.46
C ASN A 235 -8.04 15.97 -5.41
N GLY A 236 -6.76 15.64 -5.60
CA GLY A 236 -6.26 14.27 -5.49
C GLY A 236 -6.88 13.25 -6.47
N LEU A 237 -6.51 11.99 -6.32
CA LEU A 237 -6.92 10.87 -7.20
C LEU A 237 -8.44 10.62 -7.17
N ILE A 238 -9.08 10.89 -6.03
CA ILE A 238 -10.53 10.74 -5.85
C ILE A 238 -11.34 11.84 -6.56
N GLY A 239 -10.83 13.08 -6.60
CA GLY A 239 -11.45 14.14 -7.41
C GLY A 239 -11.41 13.89 -8.92
N LEU A 240 -10.56 12.95 -9.37
CA LEU A 240 -10.50 12.51 -10.78
C LEU A 240 -11.51 11.39 -11.08
N LEU A 241 -11.79 10.54 -10.08
CA LEU A 241 -12.75 9.44 -10.21
C LEU A 241 -14.19 9.96 -10.16
N LEU A 242 -14.45 11.00 -9.36
CA LEU A 242 -15.80 11.51 -9.10
C LEU A 242 -16.07 12.82 -9.84
N PRO A 243 -17.10 12.88 -10.70
CA PRO A 243 -17.47 14.10 -11.39
C PRO A 243 -18.26 15.03 -10.44
N PHE A 244 -17.54 15.73 -9.57
CA PHE A 244 -18.17 16.73 -8.70
C PHE A 244 -18.45 18.03 -9.47
N PRO A 245 -19.60 18.69 -9.22
CA PRO A 245 -19.85 20.02 -9.74
C PRO A 245 -18.91 21.06 -9.10
N ASP A 246 -18.65 22.17 -9.79
CA ASP A 246 -17.65 23.19 -9.41
C ASP A 246 -17.87 23.81 -8.01
N ASN A 247 -19.08 23.70 -7.47
CA ASN A 247 -19.43 24.23 -6.15
C ASN A 247 -19.14 23.24 -5.00
N VAL A 248 -18.59 22.06 -5.29
CA VAL A 248 -18.28 21.01 -4.31
C VAL A 248 -16.77 20.86 -4.17
N GLN A 249 -16.27 21.00 -2.95
CA GLN A 249 -14.85 20.82 -2.62
C GLN A 249 -14.65 19.61 -1.71
N VAL A 250 -13.63 18.79 -1.98
CA VAL A 250 -13.24 17.69 -1.09
C VAL A 250 -12.47 18.25 0.09
N THR A 251 -12.98 18.07 1.31
CA THR A 251 -12.35 18.54 2.56
C THR A 251 -11.71 17.43 3.37
N GLY A 252 -12.03 16.17 3.07
CA GLY A 252 -11.50 15.03 3.80
C GLY A 252 -11.88 13.69 3.18
N MET A 253 -11.19 12.65 3.58
CA MET A 253 -11.34 11.29 3.09
C MET A 253 -10.91 10.36 4.20
N GLU A 254 -11.77 9.42 4.52
CA GLU A 254 -11.50 8.36 5.49
C GLU A 254 -12.03 7.04 4.94
N VAL A 255 -11.33 5.96 5.26
CA VAL A 255 -11.79 4.61 4.94
C VAL A 255 -12.22 3.95 6.22
N VAL A 256 -13.53 3.72 6.37
CA VAL A 256 -14.13 3.24 7.61
C VAL A 256 -15.06 2.08 7.28
N ARG A 257 -14.82 0.92 7.91
CA ARG A 257 -15.70 -0.26 7.83
C ARG A 257 -16.00 -0.76 6.41
N GLY A 258 -15.02 -0.70 5.50
CA GLY A 258 -15.19 -1.18 4.12
C GLY A 258 -15.88 -0.18 3.19
N GLU A 259 -16.08 1.06 3.64
CA GLU A 259 -16.60 2.15 2.82
C GLU A 259 -15.58 3.29 2.73
N LEU A 260 -15.55 3.94 1.57
CA LEU A 260 -14.81 5.17 1.34
C LEU A 260 -15.73 6.35 1.65
N ASN A 261 -15.45 7.05 2.75
CA ASN A 261 -16.18 8.24 3.16
C ASN A 261 -15.43 9.48 2.67
N ILE A 262 -16.09 10.29 1.85
CA ILE A 262 -15.52 11.53 1.31
C ILE A 262 -16.27 12.70 1.93
N LYS A 263 -15.56 13.53 2.70
CA LYS A 263 -16.09 14.77 3.26
C LYS A 263 -16.05 15.84 2.18
N LEU A 264 -17.21 16.44 1.93
CA LEU A 264 -17.46 17.40 0.87
C LEU A 264 -17.99 18.69 1.49
N LYS A 265 -17.45 19.83 1.06
CA LYS A 265 -17.98 21.15 1.37
C LYS A 265 -18.72 21.69 0.15
N VAL A 266 -20.02 21.85 0.30
CA VAL A 266 -20.88 22.43 -0.74
C VAL A 266 -20.98 23.93 -0.51
N SER A 267 -20.61 24.70 -1.52
CA SER A 267 -20.73 26.16 -1.55
C SER A 267 -21.91 26.61 -2.41
N THR A 268 -22.39 27.82 -2.18
CA THR A 268 -23.50 28.43 -2.95
C THR A 268 -23.10 28.87 -4.36
N GLY A 269 -21.85 28.66 -4.78
CA GLY A 269 -21.32 29.11 -6.07
C GLY A 269 -21.11 30.63 -6.20
N LEU A 270 -21.65 31.44 -5.27
CA LEU A 270 -21.37 32.88 -5.21
C LEU A 270 -19.96 33.16 -4.70
N GLU A 271 -19.43 32.30 -3.83
CA GLU A 271 -18.09 32.46 -3.23
C GLU A 271 -16.97 32.33 -4.27
N SER A 272 -17.16 31.54 -5.35
CA SER A 272 -16.19 31.41 -6.45
C SER A 272 -16.17 32.62 -7.40
N LEU A 273 -17.16 33.51 -7.34
CA LEU A 273 -17.15 34.77 -8.09
C LEU A 273 -16.33 35.88 -7.38
N PHE A 274 -15.95 35.66 -6.13
CA PHE A 274 -15.20 36.63 -5.31
C PHE A 274 -13.78 36.18 -4.95
N GLN A 275 -13.32 35.02 -5.45
CA GLN A 275 -11.94 34.55 -5.38
C GLN A 275 -11.24 34.73 -6.72
#